data_AF-A0A6B3HJX6-F1
#
_entry.id   AF-A0A6B3HJX6-F1
#
_cell.length_a   1.000
_cell.length_b   1.000
_cell.length_c   1.000
_cell.angle_alpha   90.00
_cell.angle_beta   90.00
_cell.angle_gamma   90.00
#
_symmetry.space_group_name_H-M   'P 1'
#
loop_
_entity.id
_entity.type
_entity.pdbx_description
1 polymer ?
#
loop_
_entity_poly.entity_id
_entity_poly.type
_entity_poly.pdbx_seq_one_letter_code
_entity_poly.pdbx_strand_id
1 'polypeptide(L)'
;AFMAPEQAAGRAVTAATDIFALGQVASYASTGAPAFGEGTSHGVLYRIVHEEPDLTGVPEELRELVTRCLAKSPEDRPSVAEVIDLCRN
;
A
#
# COMPACT_ATOMS: atom_id res chain seq x y z
N ALA A 1 6.65 -3.83 8.14
CA ALA A 1 6.33 -2.42 8.45
C ALA A 1 5.34 -1.93 7.41
N PHE A 2 4.31 -1.17 7.79
CA PHE A 2 3.27 -0.67 6.88
C PHE A 2 3.45 0.83 6.54
N MET A 3 4.71 1.26 6.47
CA MET A 3 5.08 2.67 6.27
C MET A 3 4.81 3.09 4.82
N ALA A 4 4.33 4.32 4.62
CA ALA A 4 4.18 4.90 3.28
C ALA A 4 5.49 5.51 2.75
N PRO A 5 5.64 5.70 1.43
CA PRO A 5 6.85 6.26 0.83
C PRO A 5 7.21 7.66 1.36
N GLU A 6 6.21 8.50 1.66
CA GLU A 6 6.42 9.82 2.23
C GLU A 6 6.95 9.77 3.66
N GLN A 7 6.51 8.80 4.47
CA GLN A 7 7.05 8.59 5.81
C GLN A 7 8.50 8.10 5.74
N ALA A 8 8.80 7.16 4.84
CA ALA A 8 10.15 6.63 4.63
C ALA A 8 11.13 7.70 4.14
N ALA A 9 10.65 8.64 3.32
CA ALA A 9 11.42 9.76 2.78
C ALA A 9 11.46 11.00 3.70
N GLY A 10 10.82 10.96 4.88
CA GLY A 10 10.73 12.12 5.77
C GLY A 10 9.97 13.32 5.18
N ARG A 11 9.05 13.06 4.24
CA ARG A 11 8.17 14.07 3.62
C ARG A 11 6.91 14.28 4.47
N ALA A 12 6.12 15.28 4.10
CA ALA A 12 4.87 15.60 4.78
C ALA A 12 3.91 14.40 4.79
N VAL A 13 3.42 14.06 5.98
CA VAL A 13 2.43 13.00 6.21
C VAL A 13 1.03 13.59 6.12
N THR A 14 0.13 12.88 5.44
CA THR A 14 -1.27 13.28 5.26
C THR A 14 -2.19 12.07 5.45
N ALA A 15 -3.50 12.26 5.38
CA ALA A 15 -4.45 11.14 5.44
C ALA A 15 -4.21 10.06 4.35
N ALA A 16 -3.60 10.43 3.22
CA ALA A 16 -3.24 9.48 2.18
C ALA A 16 -2.21 8.43 2.65
N THR A 17 -1.43 8.72 3.71
CA THR A 17 -0.52 7.75 4.35
C THR A 17 -1.28 6.55 4.91
N ASP A 18 -2.44 6.78 5.53
CA ASP A 18 -3.27 5.71 6.08
C ASP A 18 -3.88 4.85 4.95
N ILE A 19 -4.18 5.44 3.79
CA ILE A 19 -4.63 4.70 2.60
C ILE A 19 -3.55 3.73 2.10
N PHE A 20 -2.28 4.15 2.09
CA PHE A 20 -1.17 3.26 1.75
C PHE A 20 -0.99 2.13 2.77
N ALA A 21 -1.08 2.44 4.06
CA ALA A 21 -1.03 1.44 5.11
C ALA A 21 -2.20 0.42 4.98
N LEU A 22 -3.40 0.90 4.67
CA LEU A 22 -4.58 0.05 4.40
C LEU A 22 -4.32 -0.90 3.22
N GLY A 23 -3.77 -0.40 2.11
CA GLY A 23 -3.41 -1.24 0.95
C GLY A 23 -2.45 -2.37 1.31
N GLN A 24 -1.44 -2.09 2.13
CA GLN A 24 -0.51 -3.12 2.58
C GLN A 24 -1.16 -4.13 3.53
N VAL A 25 -2.04 -3.67 4.43
CA VAL A 25 -2.79 -4.55 5.34
C VAL A 25 -3.72 -5.47 4.56
N ALA A 26 -4.47 -4.94 3.59
CA ALA A 26 -5.37 -5.72 2.74
C ALA A 26 -4.59 -6.77 1.93
N SER A 27 -3.47 -6.38 1.31
CA SER A 27 -2.57 -7.31 0.63
C SER A 27 -2.09 -8.41 1.58
N TYR A 28 -1.53 -8.05 2.73
CA TYR A 28 -1.02 -9.01 3.71
C TYR A 28 -2.09 -9.96 4.23
N ALA A 29 -3.29 -9.43 4.54
CA ALA A 29 -4.41 -10.24 5.01
C ALA A 29 -4.85 -11.29 3.97
N SER A 30 -4.71 -10.97 2.67
CA SER A 30 -5.10 -11.85 1.57
C SER A 30 -4.03 -12.88 1.18
N THR A 31 -2.74 -12.56 1.34
CA THR A 31 -1.63 -13.41 0.85
C THR A 31 -0.81 -14.06 1.97
N GLY A 32 -0.88 -13.53 3.19
CA GLY A 32 0.00 -13.88 4.31
C GLY A 32 1.44 -13.36 4.17
N ALA A 33 1.74 -12.57 3.13
CA ALA A 33 3.09 -12.08 2.83
C ALA A 33 3.12 -10.55 2.70
N PRO A 34 4.18 -9.87 3.18
CA PRO A 34 4.31 -8.42 3.00
C PRO A 34 4.45 -8.04 1.52
N ALA A 35 3.67 -7.05 1.07
CA ALA A 35 3.69 -6.57 -0.32
C ALA A 35 5.08 -6.09 -0.80
N PHE A 36 5.95 -5.64 0.10
CA PHE A 36 7.32 -5.23 -0.21
C PHE A 36 8.38 -6.21 0.32
N GLY A 37 7.99 -7.47 0.57
CA GLY A 37 8.87 -8.54 1.02
C GLY A 37 9.47 -8.33 2.42
N GLU A 38 10.38 -9.23 2.78
CA GLU A 38 11.06 -9.24 4.08
C GLU A 38 12.52 -8.80 3.99
N GLY A 39 13.21 -8.72 5.13
CA GLY A 39 14.62 -8.36 5.23
C GLY A 39 14.89 -7.23 6.22
N THR A 40 16.02 -6.55 6.07
CA THR A 40 16.39 -5.44 6.94
C THR A 40 15.42 -4.27 6.78
N SER A 41 15.22 -3.49 7.85
CA SER A 41 14.33 -2.32 7.82
C SER A 41 14.68 -1.35 6.68
N HIS A 42 15.97 -1.07 6.46
CA HIS A 42 16.40 -0.22 5.35
C HIS A 42 16.10 -0.82 3.97
N GLY A 43 16.26 -2.14 3.80
CA GLY A 43 15.94 -2.80 2.53
C GLY A 43 14.45 -2.73 2.21
N VAL A 44 13.58 -2.98 3.20
CA VAL A 44 12.12 -2.86 3.03
C VAL A 44 11.72 -1.42 2.73
N LEU A 45 12.28 -0.43 3.46
CA LEU A 45 11.99 0.99 3.22
C LEU A 45 12.45 1.44 1.81
N TYR A 46 13.60 0.97 1.35
CA TYR A 46 14.06 1.22 -0.01
C TYR A 46 13.04 0.74 -1.05
N ARG A 47 12.54 -0.50 -0.92
CA ARG A 47 11.54 -1.06 -1.83
C ARG A 47 10.20 -0.34 -1.76
N ILE A 48 9.77 0.05 -0.56
CA ILE A 48 8.57 0.89 -0.39
C ILE A 48 8.68 2.18 -1.21
N VAL A 49 9.86 2.80 -1.28
CA VAL A 49 10.05 4.05 -2.03
C VAL A 49 10.28 3.82 -3.52
N HIS A 50 10.98 2.76 -3.92
CA HIS A 50 11.55 2.65 -5.27
C HIS A 50 11.08 1.46 -6.11
N GLU A 51 10.41 0.46 -5.53
CA GLU A 51 9.99 -0.75 -6.22
C GLU A 51 8.47 -0.92 -6.18
N GLU A 52 7.92 -1.71 -7.08
CA GLU A 52 6.49 -2.05 -7.07
C GLU A 52 6.17 -3.14 -6.02
N PRO A 53 4.96 -3.14 -5.44
CA PRO A 53 4.55 -4.21 -4.54
C PRO A 53 4.38 -5.53 -5.31
N ASP A 54 4.76 -6.64 -4.68
CA ASP A 54 4.36 -7.97 -5.13
C ASP A 54 2.91 -8.23 -4.71
N LEU A 55 2.03 -8.29 -5.70
CA LEU A 55 0.60 -8.57 -5.51
C LEU A 55 0.24 -10.01 -5.90
N THR A 56 1.23 -10.90 -6.04
CA THR A 56 0.99 -12.31 -6.31
C THR A 56 0.12 -12.91 -5.21
N GLY A 57 -0.99 -13.55 -5.61
CA GLY A 57 -1.93 -14.18 -4.68
C GLY A 57 -3.02 -13.26 -4.12
N VAL A 58 -2.98 -11.95 -4.37
CA VAL A 58 -4.11 -11.06 -4.03
C VAL A 58 -5.34 -11.46 -4.87
N PRO A 59 -6.53 -11.71 -4.28
CA PRO A 59 -7.75 -12.02 -5.03
C PRO A 59 -8.06 -10.95 -6.08
N GLU A 60 -8.66 -11.35 -7.20
CA GLU A 60 -8.93 -10.43 -8.31
C GLU A 60 -9.87 -9.30 -7.87
N GLU A 61 -10.83 -9.60 -7.01
CA GLU A 61 -11.80 -8.66 -6.44
C GLU A 61 -11.13 -7.56 -5.60
N LEU A 62 -9.95 -7.83 -5.02
CA LEU A 62 -9.20 -6.87 -4.21
C LEU A 62 -8.09 -6.17 -5.01
N ARG A 63 -7.81 -6.61 -6.23
CA ARG A 63 -6.62 -6.20 -6.98
C ARG A 63 -6.63 -4.73 -7.32
N GLU A 64 -7.76 -4.20 -7.76
CA GLU A 64 -7.91 -2.76 -8.03
C GLU A 64 -7.72 -1.93 -6.76
N LEU A 65 -8.43 -2.28 -5.68
CA LEU A 65 -8.35 -1.58 -4.40
C LEU A 65 -6.91 -1.53 -3.88
N VAL A 66 -6.25 -2.68 -3.80
CA VAL A 66 -4.88 -2.78 -3.28
C VAL A 66 -3.92 -1.98 -4.15
N THR A 67 -4.02 -2.10 -5.47
CA THR A 67 -3.14 -1.37 -6.40
C THR A 67 -3.29 0.15 -6.24
N ARG A 68 -4.53 0.66 -6.21
CA ARG A 68 -4.80 2.10 -6.04
C ARG A 68 -4.33 2.62 -4.68
N CYS A 69 -4.53 1.86 -3.61
CA CYS A 69 -4.05 2.24 -2.28
C CYS A 69 -2.52 2.30 -2.20
N LEU A 70 -1.81 1.44 -2.93
CA LEU A 70 -0.34 1.33 -2.92
C LEU A 70 0.37 2.27 -3.91
N ALA A 71 -0.33 3.25 -4.49
CA ALA A 71 0.29 4.26 -5.33
C ALA A 71 1.38 5.04 -4.57
N LYS A 72 2.53 5.28 -5.23
CA LYS A 72 3.69 5.92 -4.60
C LYS A 72 3.42 7.37 -4.23
N SER A 73 2.81 8.12 -5.16
CA SER A 73 2.39 9.50 -4.92
C SER A 73 1.12 9.52 -4.06
N PRO A 74 1.10 10.26 -2.93
CA PRO A 74 -0.09 10.37 -2.09
C PRO A 74 -1.36 10.85 -2.82
N GLU A 75 -1.20 11.70 -3.84
CA GLU A 75 -2.27 12.28 -4.66
C GLU A 75 -2.93 11.29 -5.62
N ASP A 76 -2.25 10.19 -5.94
CA ASP A 76 -2.78 9.14 -6.84
C ASP A 76 -3.62 8.10 -6.08
N ARG A 77 -3.69 8.21 -4.75
CA ARG A 77 -4.41 7.28 -3.88
C ARG A 77 -5.89 7.67 -3.79
N PRO A 78 -6.80 6.68 -3.64
CA PRO A 78 -8.21 6.96 -3.47
C PRO A 78 -8.46 7.69 -2.16
N SER A 79 -9.47 8.56 -2.16
CA SER A 79 -10.07 9.06 -0.93
C SER A 79 -10.74 7.92 -0.14
N VAL A 80 -11.00 8.17 1.14
CA VAL A 80 -11.74 7.21 1.99
C VAL A 80 -13.12 6.87 1.41
N ALA A 81 -13.80 7.84 0.79
CA ALA A 81 -15.10 7.61 0.16
C ALA A 81 -14.98 6.62 -1.02
N GLU A 82 -13.98 6.81 -1.89
CA GLU A 82 -13.73 5.90 -3.01
C GLU A 82 -13.32 4.50 -2.54
N VAL A 83 -12.55 4.38 -1.46
CA VAL A 83 -12.23 3.08 -0.84
C VAL A 83 -13.50 2.35 -0.41
N ILE A 84 -14.44 3.05 0.23
CA ILE A 84 -15.72 2.47 0.66
C ILE A 84 -16.52 1.98 -0.56
N ASP A 85 -16.54 2.75 -1.64
CA ASP A 85 -17.26 2.37 -2.86
C ASP A 85 -16.61 1.16 -3.56
N LEU A 86 -15.28 1.09 -3.60
CA LEU A 86 -14.54 -0.07 -4.11
C LEU A 86 -14.82 -1.35 -3.31
N CYS A 87 -15.06 -1.26 -2.00
CA CYS A 87 -15.38 -2.41 -1.16
C CYS A 87 -16.84 -2.88 -1.26
N ARG A 88 -17.71 -2.14 -1.94
CA ARG A 88 -19.15 -2.45 -2.06
C ARG A 88 -19.50 -3.18 -3.35
N ASN A 89 -18.62 -3.14 -4.34
CA ASN A 89 -18.77 -3.82 -5.63
C ASN A 89 -18.24 -5.25 -5.56
#